data_AF-M5WLL0-F1
#
_entry.id   AF-M5WLL0-F1
#
_cell.length_a   1.000
_cell.length_b   1.000
_cell.length_c   1.000
_cell.angle_alpha   90.00
_cell.angle_beta   90.00
_cell.angle_gamma   90.00
#
_symmetry.space_group_name_H-M   'P 1'
#
loop_
_entity.id
_entity.type
_entity.pdbx_description
1 polymer ?
#
loop_
_entity_poly.entity_id
_entity_poly.type
_entity_poly.pdbx_seq_one_letter_code
_entity_poly.pdbx_strand_id
1 'polypeptide(L)'
;MEAPSSLKTLCRFVETTLLPEDKTVQFTIDKEVFGGERDTFLLPEDITQFAGMEEIGATVLAVYMSRHWILLIVRAKRETVYFLDPLPGNRVVDEEAKNIVNSALKIYNTHIARAGRKNVIWKTLSGTPKQPSNVECGYYVMRFMRDIIMDPSLGFENKYAKGNQEASYPQEAIDEVRNEWAEFVFQIIKQGNY
;
A
#
# COMPACT_ATOMS: atom_id res chain seq x y z
N MET A 1 -15.99 -0.93 15.45
CA MET A 1 -16.17 -2.08 14.53
C MET A 1 -15.36 -3.23 15.10
N GLU A 2 -15.85 -4.46 15.02
CA GLU A 2 -15.18 -5.60 15.64
C GLU A 2 -13.97 -6.05 14.81
N ALA A 3 -12.79 -6.21 15.41
CA ALA A 3 -11.60 -6.65 14.70
C ALA A 3 -11.70 -8.12 14.25
N PRO A 4 -11.12 -8.51 13.10
CA PRO A 4 -11.02 -9.91 12.68
C PRO A 4 -10.33 -10.81 13.72
N SER A 5 -10.61 -12.12 13.68
CA SER A 5 -10.13 -13.09 14.68
C SER A 5 -8.60 -13.22 14.72
N SER A 6 -7.93 -13.14 13.57
CA SER A 6 -6.47 -13.13 13.47
C SER A 6 -5.91 -11.90 14.19
N LEU A 7 -6.42 -10.70 13.88
CA LEU A 7 -6.00 -9.45 14.52
C LEU A 7 -6.24 -9.45 16.03
N LYS A 8 -7.37 -9.96 16.51
CA LYS A 8 -7.62 -10.10 17.96
C LYS A 8 -6.56 -10.97 18.65
N THR A 9 -6.16 -12.06 18.00
CA THR A 9 -5.12 -12.93 18.54
C THR A 9 -3.78 -12.21 18.56
N LEU A 10 -3.51 -11.37 17.56
CA LEU A 10 -2.26 -10.63 17.41
C LEU A 10 -2.18 -9.52 18.47
N CYS A 11 -3.26 -8.75 18.65
CA CYS A 11 -3.38 -7.76 19.72
C CYS A 11 -3.17 -8.39 21.10
N ARG A 12 -3.78 -9.55 21.37
CA ARG A 12 -3.55 -10.25 22.64
C ARG A 12 -2.06 -10.60 22.83
N PHE A 13 -1.38 -11.03 21.78
CA PHE A 13 0.05 -11.33 21.85
C PHE A 13 0.90 -10.07 22.11
N VAL A 14 0.55 -8.95 21.48
CA VAL A 14 1.17 -7.64 21.75
C VAL A 14 1.04 -7.28 23.23
N GLU A 15 -0.17 -7.35 23.77
CA GLU A 15 -0.49 -6.97 25.15
C GLU A 15 0.19 -7.86 26.20
N THR A 16 0.25 -9.17 25.96
CA THR A 16 0.78 -10.12 26.95
C THR A 16 2.27 -10.38 26.82
N THR A 17 2.90 -10.00 25.70
CA THR A 17 4.28 -10.41 25.37
C THR A 17 5.14 -9.23 24.93
N LEU A 18 4.74 -8.53 23.86
CA LEU A 18 5.60 -7.48 23.29
C LEU A 18 5.71 -6.26 24.20
N LEU A 19 4.58 -5.76 24.72
CA LEU A 19 4.57 -4.59 25.60
C LEU A 19 5.27 -4.83 26.95
N PRO A 20 5.01 -5.95 27.68
CA PRO A 20 5.67 -6.19 28.97
C PRO A 20 7.19 -6.38 28.86
N GLU A 21 7.67 -6.90 27.72
CA GLU A 21 9.09 -7.17 27.48
C GLU A 21 9.80 -6.06 26.68
N ASP A 22 9.10 -4.97 26.34
CA ASP A 22 9.61 -3.85 25.51
C ASP A 22 10.22 -4.33 24.18
N LYS A 23 9.51 -5.25 23.52
CA LYS A 23 9.96 -5.96 22.33
C LYS A 23 9.34 -5.42 21.05
N THR A 24 10.09 -5.53 19.96
CA THR A 24 9.71 -5.13 18.60
C THR A 24 9.78 -6.32 17.67
N VAL A 25 8.83 -6.46 16.74
CA VAL A 25 8.89 -7.52 15.73
C VAL A 25 9.89 -7.14 14.65
N GLN A 26 10.95 -7.90 14.48
CA GLN A 26 12.01 -7.62 13.50
C GLN A 26 11.84 -8.50 12.26
N PHE A 27 12.10 -7.97 11.07
CA PHE A 27 12.10 -8.79 9.86
C PHE A 27 12.90 -8.14 8.72
N THR A 28 13.37 -8.99 7.82
CA THR A 28 14.04 -8.56 6.60
C THR A 28 13.04 -8.59 5.44
N ILE A 29 12.92 -7.46 4.76
CA ILE A 29 12.19 -7.37 3.49
C ILE A 29 13.10 -7.91 2.39
N ASP A 30 12.58 -8.87 1.62
CA ASP A 30 13.32 -9.52 0.54
C ASP A 30 13.74 -8.50 -0.54
N LYS A 31 14.93 -8.71 -1.12
CA LYS A 31 15.45 -7.89 -2.23
C LYS A 31 14.51 -7.81 -3.43
N GLU A 32 13.63 -8.78 -3.63
CA GLU A 32 12.64 -8.78 -4.69
C GLU A 32 11.62 -7.64 -4.56
N VAL A 33 11.43 -7.11 -3.34
CA VAL A 33 10.48 -6.02 -3.07
C VAL A 33 11.08 -4.65 -3.40
N PHE A 34 12.28 -4.34 -2.88
CA PHE A 34 12.89 -3.01 -2.98
C PHE A 34 14.20 -2.97 -3.79
N GLY A 35 14.55 -4.05 -4.48
CA GLY A 35 15.82 -4.17 -5.21
C GLY A 35 17.04 -4.37 -4.31
N GLY A 36 16.84 -4.62 -3.01
CA GLY A 36 17.86 -4.91 -2.01
C GLY A 36 17.20 -5.37 -0.71
N GLU A 37 17.88 -6.24 0.04
CA GLU A 37 17.41 -6.66 1.36
C GLU A 37 17.39 -5.46 2.30
N ARG A 38 16.33 -5.35 3.10
CA ARG A 38 16.19 -4.28 4.09
C ARG A 38 15.66 -4.82 5.40
N ASP A 39 16.45 -4.69 6.45
CA ASP A 39 15.99 -4.92 7.81
C ASP A 39 15.07 -3.80 8.25
N THR A 40 13.98 -4.17 8.89
CA THR A 40 12.97 -3.26 9.43
C THR A 40 12.30 -3.89 10.65
N PHE A 41 11.40 -3.14 11.28
CA PHE A 41 10.68 -3.60 12.47
C PHE A 41 9.23 -3.08 12.51
N LEU A 42 8.41 -3.73 13.34
CA LEU A 42 7.11 -3.24 13.78
C LEU A 42 7.13 -2.98 15.28
N LEU A 43 6.61 -1.84 15.68
CA LEU A 43 6.35 -1.52 17.06
C LEU A 43 5.04 -2.17 17.54
N PRO A 44 4.85 -2.39 18.85
CA PRO A 44 3.56 -2.74 19.42
C PRO A 44 2.42 -1.81 18.97
N GLU A 45 2.67 -0.49 18.93
CA GLU A 45 1.68 0.53 18.57
C GLU A 45 1.25 0.42 17.11
N ASP A 46 2.19 0.09 16.22
CA ASP A 46 1.93 -0.14 14.81
C ASP A 46 0.87 -1.23 14.60
N ILE A 47 0.98 -2.32 15.38
CA ILE A 47 0.09 -3.47 15.31
C ILE A 47 -1.30 -3.11 15.87
N THR A 48 -1.36 -2.39 16.99
CA THR A 48 -2.63 -1.99 17.59
C THR A 48 -3.35 -0.93 16.75
N GLN A 49 -2.63 0.01 16.13
CA GLN A 49 -3.20 0.98 15.19
C GLN A 49 -3.81 0.30 13.97
N PHE A 50 -3.09 -0.65 13.36
CA PHE A 50 -3.60 -1.43 12.23
C PHE A 50 -4.83 -2.28 12.62
N ALA A 51 -4.80 -2.87 13.81
CA ALA A 51 -5.94 -3.60 14.36
C ALA A 51 -7.14 -2.68 14.71
N GLY A 52 -6.87 -1.45 15.09
CA GLY A 52 -7.85 -0.44 15.47
C GLY A 52 -8.52 0.29 14.30
N MET A 53 -8.10 0.05 13.05
CA MET A 53 -8.47 0.90 11.90
C MET A 53 -8.05 2.36 12.11
N GLU A 54 -6.93 2.58 12.79
CA GLU A 54 -6.36 3.91 12.99
C GLU A 54 -5.42 4.28 11.83
N GLU A 55 -4.97 5.53 11.82
CA GLU A 55 -3.97 6.00 10.85
C GLU A 55 -2.69 5.16 11.01
N ILE A 56 -2.30 4.46 9.95
CA ILE A 56 -1.11 3.59 9.97
C ILE A 56 0.14 4.48 10.02
N GLY A 57 0.91 4.35 11.10
CA GLY A 57 2.14 5.11 11.33
C GLY A 57 3.27 4.83 10.32
N ALA A 58 4.23 5.74 10.29
CA ALA A 58 5.34 5.74 9.32
C ALA A 58 6.28 4.52 9.44
N THR A 59 6.29 3.81 10.57
CA THR A 59 7.18 2.68 10.84
C THR A 59 6.72 1.38 10.16
N VAL A 60 5.41 1.15 10.04
CA VAL A 60 4.83 -0.04 9.37
C VAL A 60 5.12 -0.08 7.88
N LEU A 61 5.32 1.10 7.29
CA LEU A 61 5.48 1.31 5.85
C LEU A 61 6.57 2.36 5.63
N ALA A 62 7.82 2.01 5.96
CA ALA A 62 9.00 2.87 5.85
C ALA A 62 9.37 3.24 4.39
N VAL A 63 8.41 3.60 3.53
CA VAL A 63 8.58 4.33 2.27
C VAL A 63 7.28 5.10 1.93
N TYR A 64 6.91 6.13 2.70
CA TYR A 64 6.55 7.50 2.27
C TYR A 64 5.62 8.20 3.27
N MET A 65 6.09 9.33 3.80
CA MET A 65 5.39 10.21 4.71
C MET A 65 4.30 11.02 4.00
N SER A 66 3.03 10.70 4.27
CA SER A 66 1.91 11.64 4.24
C SER A 66 0.74 11.00 4.98
N ARG A 67 -0.10 11.81 5.63
CA ARG A 67 -1.38 11.38 6.27
C ARG A 67 -2.38 10.70 5.33
N HIS A 68 -2.00 10.53 4.06
CA HIS A 68 -2.84 10.05 3.00
C HIS A 68 -2.06 9.13 2.07
N TRP A 69 -2.52 7.89 1.96
CA TRP A 69 -1.94 6.88 1.09
C TRP A 69 -2.56 6.93 -0.30
N ILE A 70 -1.71 6.90 -1.33
CA ILE A 70 -2.08 6.83 -2.74
C ILE A 70 -1.31 5.69 -3.42
N LEU A 71 -1.79 5.24 -4.58
CA LEU A 71 -1.09 4.25 -5.40
C LEU A 71 -0.70 4.84 -6.75
N LEU A 72 0.60 4.77 -7.06
CA LEU A 72 1.15 5.07 -8.39
C LEU A 72 1.56 3.78 -9.08
N ILE A 73 1.03 3.54 -10.27
CA ILE A 73 1.41 2.39 -11.11
C ILE A 73 2.21 2.91 -12.29
N VAL A 74 3.48 2.52 -12.38
CA VAL A 74 4.39 2.99 -13.44
C VAL A 74 4.57 1.91 -14.49
N ARG A 75 4.01 2.11 -15.70
CA ARG A 75 4.29 1.27 -16.87
C ARG A 75 5.44 1.87 -17.67
N ALA A 76 6.67 1.70 -17.19
CA ALA A 76 7.87 2.34 -17.76
C ALA A 76 8.05 2.08 -19.26
N LYS A 77 7.78 0.86 -19.73
CA LYS A 77 7.84 0.54 -21.17
C LYS A 77 6.84 1.33 -22.02
N ARG A 78 5.71 1.76 -21.45
CA ARG A 78 4.65 2.55 -22.12
C ARG A 78 4.75 4.05 -21.81
N GLU A 79 5.68 4.46 -20.96
CA GLU A 79 5.81 5.85 -20.48
C GLU A 79 4.49 6.40 -19.92
N THR A 80 3.74 5.54 -19.23
CA THR A 80 2.44 5.89 -18.63
C THR A 80 2.48 5.62 -17.14
N VAL A 81 2.00 6.58 -16.35
CA VAL A 81 1.83 6.49 -14.92
C VAL A 81 0.34 6.63 -14.60
N TYR A 82 -0.17 5.71 -13.78
CA TYR A 82 -1.55 5.73 -13.32
C TYR A 82 -1.60 6.16 -11.86
N PHE A 83 -2.51 7.06 -11.55
CA PHE A 83 -2.74 7.59 -10.21
C PHE A 83 -4.09 7.12 -9.70
N LEU A 84 -4.06 6.38 -8.59
CA LEU A 84 -5.23 5.93 -7.84
C LEU A 84 -5.21 6.60 -6.47
N ASP A 85 -6.34 7.20 -6.12
CA ASP A 85 -6.52 7.94 -4.88
C ASP A 85 -7.81 7.46 -4.21
N PRO A 86 -7.75 6.91 -2.98
CA PRO A 86 -8.95 6.49 -2.28
C PRO A 86 -9.77 7.67 -1.74
N LEU A 87 -9.23 8.89 -1.61
CA LEU A 87 -10.01 10.02 -1.15
C LEU A 87 -11.06 10.46 -2.19
N PRO A 88 -12.23 10.93 -1.74
CA PRO A 88 -13.23 11.51 -2.62
C PRO A 88 -12.72 12.81 -3.24
N GLY A 89 -13.30 13.16 -4.39
CA GLY A 89 -12.96 14.36 -5.16
C GLY A 89 -12.04 14.10 -6.36
N ASN A 90 -11.95 15.11 -7.23
CA ASN A 90 -11.12 15.07 -8.45
C ASN A 90 -9.70 15.54 -8.15
N ARG A 91 -8.98 14.75 -7.34
CA ARG A 91 -7.60 15.06 -6.96
C ARG A 91 -6.65 14.68 -8.09
N VAL A 92 -5.52 15.37 -8.12
CA VAL A 92 -4.39 15.06 -8.99
C VAL A 92 -3.15 14.92 -8.12
N VAL A 93 -2.23 14.04 -8.53
CA VAL A 93 -0.93 13.91 -7.89
C VAL A 93 -0.18 15.24 -7.94
N ASP A 94 0.52 15.56 -6.86
CA ASP A 94 1.29 16.79 -6.73
C ASP A 94 2.47 16.83 -7.72
N GLU A 95 2.91 18.04 -8.07
CA GLU A 95 3.96 18.23 -9.08
C GLU A 95 5.33 17.71 -8.62
N GLU A 96 5.60 17.66 -7.31
CA GLU A 96 6.87 17.13 -6.78
C GLU A 96 6.96 15.62 -7.00
N ALA A 97 5.93 14.87 -6.62
CA ALA A 97 5.82 13.45 -6.89
C ALA A 97 5.86 13.14 -8.40
N LYS A 98 5.22 13.98 -9.25
CA LYS A 98 5.37 13.85 -10.70
C LYS A 98 6.82 14.02 -11.14
N ASN A 99 7.51 15.04 -10.65
CA ASN A 99 8.89 15.32 -11.02
C ASN A 99 9.84 14.19 -10.61
N ILE A 100 9.62 13.58 -9.44
CA ILE A 100 10.38 12.41 -8.98
C ILE A 100 10.19 11.23 -9.95
N VAL A 101 8.95 10.86 -10.25
CA VAL A 101 8.65 9.71 -11.13
C VAL A 101 9.11 9.98 -12.57
N ASN A 102 8.92 11.20 -13.07
CA ASN A 102 9.40 11.60 -14.40
C ASN A 102 10.93 11.50 -14.50
N SER A 103 11.65 11.91 -13.45
CA SER A 103 13.11 11.81 -13.38
C SER A 103 13.57 10.35 -13.33
N ALA A 104 12.91 9.50 -12.53
CA ALA A 104 13.20 8.07 -12.48
C ALA A 104 12.99 7.39 -13.86
N LEU A 105 11.90 7.72 -14.57
CA LEU A 105 11.65 7.22 -15.93
C LEU A 105 12.69 7.70 -16.94
N LYS A 106 13.18 8.94 -16.81
CA LYS A 106 14.27 9.46 -17.64
C LYS A 106 15.56 8.68 -17.42
N ILE A 107 15.90 8.35 -16.18
CA ILE A 107 17.06 7.51 -15.84
C ILE A 107 16.88 6.11 -16.43
N TYR A 108 15.71 5.48 -16.23
CA TYR A 108 15.38 4.17 -16.79
C TYR A 108 15.53 4.15 -18.32
N ASN A 109 14.94 5.12 -19.02
CA ASN A 109 15.01 5.22 -20.48
C ASN A 109 16.46 5.38 -20.97
N THR A 110 17.29 6.13 -20.24
CA THR A 110 18.73 6.27 -20.53
C THR A 110 19.45 4.94 -20.35
N HIS A 111 19.18 4.24 -19.25
CA HIS A 111 19.77 2.93 -18.94
C HIS A 111 19.47 1.87 -20.02
N ILE A 112 18.26 1.88 -20.59
CA ILE A 112 17.87 0.93 -21.66
C ILE A 112 18.18 1.45 -23.08
N ALA A 113 18.91 2.56 -23.22
CA ALA A 113 19.24 3.21 -24.50
C ALA A 113 18.02 3.45 -25.41
N ARG A 114 16.86 3.77 -24.83
CA ARG A 114 15.64 3.99 -25.61
C ARG A 114 15.73 5.32 -26.38
N ALA A 115 15.59 5.24 -27.70
CA ALA A 115 15.55 6.40 -28.58
C ALA A 115 14.17 7.10 -28.54
N GLY A 116 14.20 8.44 -28.49
CA GLY A 116 13.01 9.28 -28.40
C GLY A 116 12.57 9.53 -26.96
N ARG A 117 12.38 10.79 -26.61
CA ARG A 117 11.80 11.20 -25.31
C ARG A 117 10.32 11.42 -25.56
N LYS A 118 9.46 10.46 -25.23
CA LYS A 118 8.03 10.80 -25.15
C LYS A 118 7.78 11.43 -23.79
N ASN A 119 6.85 12.38 -23.76
CA ASN A 119 6.40 12.92 -22.49
C ASN A 119 5.69 11.81 -21.70
N VAL A 120 5.97 11.73 -20.41
CA VAL A 120 5.31 10.79 -19.51
C VAL A 120 3.82 11.12 -19.48
N ILE A 121 2.98 10.13 -19.74
CA ILE A 121 1.53 10.25 -19.73
C ILE A 121 1.04 9.94 -18.33
N TRP A 122 0.45 10.93 -17.67
CA TRP A 122 -0.20 10.76 -16.37
C TRP A 122 -1.70 10.53 -16.54
N LYS A 123 -2.22 9.47 -15.94
CA LYS A 123 -3.65 9.10 -15.99
C LYS A 123 -4.21 8.99 -14.58
N THR A 124 -5.18 9.82 -14.24
CA THR A 124 -5.98 9.66 -13.02
C THR A 124 -7.08 8.63 -13.26
N LEU A 125 -7.09 7.56 -12.48
CA LEU A 125 -8.14 6.54 -12.53
C LEU A 125 -9.28 6.91 -11.57
N SER A 126 -10.16 7.80 -12.01
CA SER A 126 -11.20 8.38 -11.15
C SER A 126 -12.28 7.39 -10.74
N GLY A 127 -12.45 6.26 -11.46
CA GLY A 127 -13.43 5.22 -11.15
C GLY A 127 -13.05 4.33 -9.96
N THR A 128 -11.86 4.55 -9.38
CA THR A 128 -11.37 3.83 -8.20
C THR A 128 -12.34 3.95 -7.01
N PRO A 129 -12.60 2.87 -6.24
CA PRO A 129 -13.37 2.91 -4.99
C PRO A 129 -12.90 4.02 -4.06
N LYS A 130 -13.86 4.74 -3.47
CA LYS A 130 -13.59 5.85 -2.57
C LYS A 130 -13.81 5.46 -1.12
N GLN A 131 -12.95 5.92 -0.23
CA GLN A 131 -13.08 5.67 1.19
C GLN A 131 -14.21 6.51 1.79
N PRO A 132 -14.92 5.98 2.81
CA PRO A 132 -16.02 6.68 3.43
C PRO A 132 -15.55 7.78 4.40
N SER A 133 -14.34 7.68 4.98
CA SER A 133 -13.81 8.66 5.93
C SER A 133 -12.38 9.12 5.58
N ASN A 134 -11.51 9.35 6.57
CA ASN A 134 -10.15 9.87 6.40
C ASN A 134 -9.05 8.89 6.86
N VAL A 135 -9.39 7.71 7.37
CA VAL A 135 -8.40 6.76 7.93
C VAL A 135 -8.15 5.54 7.05
N GLU A 136 -9.03 5.26 6.07
CA GLU A 136 -8.99 3.98 5.36
C GLU A 136 -7.97 3.93 4.21
N CYS A 137 -7.29 5.03 3.90
CA CYS A 137 -6.51 5.18 2.68
C CYS A 137 -5.44 4.09 2.52
N GLY A 138 -4.76 3.71 3.61
CA GLY A 138 -3.78 2.63 3.61
C GLY A 138 -4.41 1.28 3.24
N TYR A 139 -5.53 0.93 3.86
CA TYR A 139 -6.25 -0.32 3.56
C TYR A 139 -6.80 -0.35 2.13
N TYR A 140 -7.27 0.78 1.62
CA TYR A 140 -7.71 0.89 0.23
C TYR A 140 -6.55 0.70 -0.74
N VAL A 141 -5.38 1.28 -0.47
CA VAL A 141 -4.18 1.06 -1.30
C VAL A 141 -3.78 -0.42 -1.29
N MET A 142 -3.77 -1.08 -0.14
CA MET A 142 -3.53 -2.53 -0.03
C MET A 142 -4.56 -3.31 -0.87
N ARG A 143 -5.84 -2.93 -0.79
CA ARG A 143 -6.92 -3.55 -1.56
C ARG A 143 -6.78 -3.32 -3.07
N PHE A 144 -6.39 -2.13 -3.52
CA PHE A 144 -6.10 -1.87 -4.93
C PHE A 144 -4.96 -2.75 -5.42
N MET A 145 -3.86 -2.82 -4.68
CA MET A 145 -2.73 -3.69 -5.03
C MET A 145 -3.16 -5.14 -5.16
N ARG A 146 -3.95 -5.63 -4.20
CA ARG A 146 -4.50 -6.99 -4.22
C ARG A 146 -5.37 -7.23 -5.46
N ASP A 147 -6.34 -6.35 -5.73
CA ASP A 147 -7.22 -6.45 -6.89
C ASP A 147 -6.45 -6.48 -8.22
N ILE A 148 -5.39 -5.66 -8.33
CA ILE A 148 -4.56 -5.56 -9.53
C ILE A 148 -3.68 -6.81 -9.71
N ILE A 149 -3.02 -7.27 -8.65
CA ILE A 149 -2.11 -8.42 -8.70
C ILE A 149 -2.88 -9.71 -8.97
N MET A 150 -4.08 -9.84 -8.40
CA MET A 150 -4.92 -11.02 -8.57
C MET A 150 -5.65 -11.05 -9.93
N ASP A 151 -5.64 -9.97 -10.71
CA ASP A 151 -6.18 -9.92 -12.07
C ASP A 151 -5.10 -10.30 -13.11
N PRO A 152 -5.14 -11.51 -13.71
CA PRO A 152 -4.14 -11.94 -14.68
C PRO A 152 -4.11 -11.09 -15.95
N SER A 153 -5.22 -10.40 -16.26
CA SER A 153 -5.31 -9.54 -17.43
C SER A 153 -4.61 -8.18 -17.23
N LEU A 154 -4.34 -7.81 -15.97
CA LEU A 154 -3.90 -6.47 -15.57
C LEU A 154 -4.78 -5.37 -16.18
N GLY A 155 -6.10 -5.61 -16.22
CA GLY A 155 -7.14 -4.79 -16.85
C GLY A 155 -7.58 -3.58 -16.02
N PHE A 156 -6.84 -3.26 -14.96
CA PHE A 156 -7.16 -2.21 -13.99
C PHE A 156 -7.43 -0.83 -14.61
N GLU A 157 -6.81 -0.52 -15.76
CA GLU A 157 -7.02 0.75 -16.46
C GLU A 157 -8.49 0.92 -16.88
N ASN A 158 -9.10 -0.16 -17.40
CA ASN A 158 -10.51 -0.15 -17.78
C ASN A 158 -11.42 -0.26 -16.56
N LYS A 159 -11.06 -1.12 -15.61
CA LYS A 159 -11.81 -1.31 -14.35
C LYS A 159 -12.03 0.04 -13.64
N TYR A 160 -10.96 0.79 -13.44
CA TYR A 160 -11.00 2.07 -12.70
C TYR A 160 -11.10 3.30 -13.61
N ALA A 161 -11.52 3.13 -14.87
CA ALA A 161 -11.73 4.23 -15.79
C ALA A 161 -12.84 5.17 -15.32
N LYS A 162 -12.80 6.43 -15.78
CA LYS A 162 -13.86 7.40 -15.52
C LYS A 162 -15.20 6.87 -16.07
N GLY A 163 -16.25 6.90 -15.24
CA GLY A 163 -17.57 6.38 -15.58
C GLY A 163 -17.82 4.96 -15.05
N ASN A 164 -16.77 4.22 -14.73
CA ASN A 164 -16.85 2.92 -14.07
C ASN A 164 -16.67 3.10 -12.56
N GLN A 165 -17.36 4.09 -11.98
CA GLN A 165 -17.19 4.41 -10.57
C GLN A 165 -17.62 3.22 -9.73
N GLU A 166 -16.67 2.60 -9.06
CA GLU A 166 -16.98 1.56 -8.10
C GLU A 166 -17.45 2.18 -6.78
N ALA A 167 -18.38 1.48 -6.13
CA ALA A 167 -18.77 1.79 -4.77
C ALA A 167 -17.55 1.67 -3.83
N SER A 168 -17.64 2.30 -2.66
CA SER A 168 -16.70 2.05 -1.57
C SER A 168 -16.58 0.55 -1.31
N TYR A 169 -15.39 0.08 -0.97
CA TYR A 169 -15.22 -1.32 -0.59
C TYR A 169 -16.08 -1.63 0.64
N PRO A 170 -16.80 -2.77 0.63
CA PRO A 170 -17.48 -3.23 1.82
C PRO A 170 -16.44 -3.63 2.87
N GLN A 171 -16.82 -3.60 4.15
CA GLN A 171 -15.87 -3.83 5.23
C GLN A 171 -15.21 -5.21 5.13
N GLU A 172 -15.93 -6.21 4.65
CA GLU A 172 -15.43 -7.58 4.48
C GLU A 172 -14.21 -7.62 3.54
N ALA A 173 -14.22 -6.83 2.46
CA ALA A 173 -13.11 -6.75 1.52
C ALA A 173 -11.88 -6.06 2.13
N ILE A 174 -12.11 -5.14 3.07
CA ILE A 174 -11.05 -4.50 3.87
C ILE A 174 -10.53 -5.47 4.93
N ASP A 175 -11.40 -6.24 5.57
CA ASP A 175 -10.99 -7.24 6.55
C ASP A 175 -10.19 -8.39 5.93
N GLU A 176 -10.41 -8.73 4.66
CA GLU A 176 -9.54 -9.66 3.92
C GLU A 176 -8.08 -9.21 3.94
N VAL A 177 -7.77 -7.99 3.52
CA VAL A 177 -6.38 -7.49 3.49
C VAL A 177 -5.81 -7.34 4.90
N ARG A 178 -6.66 -7.05 5.89
CA ARG A 178 -6.25 -6.96 7.29
C ARG A 178 -5.91 -8.32 7.89
N ASN A 179 -6.67 -9.36 7.54
CA ASN A 179 -6.38 -10.74 7.93
C ASN A 179 -5.09 -11.23 7.28
N GLU A 180 -4.93 -11.03 5.97
CA GLU A 180 -3.72 -11.40 5.23
C GLU A 180 -2.46 -10.75 5.86
N TRP A 181 -2.54 -9.47 6.23
CA TRP A 181 -1.47 -8.77 6.95
C TRP A 181 -1.20 -9.36 8.33
N ALA A 182 -2.25 -9.62 9.13
CA ALA A 182 -2.09 -10.18 10.47
C ALA A 182 -1.45 -11.57 10.44
N GLU A 183 -1.87 -12.41 9.49
CA GLU A 183 -1.29 -13.73 9.26
C GLU A 183 0.18 -13.65 8.89
N PHE A 184 0.56 -12.71 8.02
CA PHE A 184 1.96 -12.46 7.68
C PHE A 184 2.79 -12.08 8.92
N VAL A 185 2.33 -11.13 9.73
CA VAL A 185 3.01 -10.73 10.97
C VAL A 185 3.13 -11.91 11.94
N PHE A 186 2.11 -12.75 12.05
CA PHE A 186 2.19 -13.97 12.86
C PHE A 186 3.26 -14.95 12.40
N GLN A 187 3.48 -15.09 11.09
CA GLN A 187 4.54 -15.97 10.60
C GLN A 187 5.92 -15.45 10.99
N ILE A 188 6.13 -14.13 10.99
CA ILE A 188 7.37 -13.52 11.46
C ILE A 188 7.57 -13.80 12.95
N ILE A 189 6.53 -13.56 13.76
CA ILE A 189 6.58 -13.81 15.21
C ILE A 189 6.89 -15.28 15.50
N LYS A 190 6.26 -16.23 14.79
CA LYS A 190 6.52 -17.67 14.97
C LYS A 190 7.95 -18.10 14.68
N GLN A 191 8.70 -17.32 13.92
CA GLN A 191 10.12 -17.57 13.65
C GLN A 191 11.03 -17.12 14.81
N GLY A 192 10.46 -16.54 15.87
CA GLY A 192 11.19 -16.02 17.03
C GLY A 192 11.74 -14.61 16.81
N ASN A 193 11.28 -13.91 15.78
CA ASN A 193 11.78 -12.58 15.43
C ASN A 193 11.03 -11.47 16.20
N TYR A 194 11.07 -11.52 17.53
CA TYR A 194 10.49 -10.51 18.43
C TYR A 194 11.18 -10.43 19.79
#